data_AF-A0A7V4LPZ4-F1
#
_entry.id   AF-A0A7V4LPZ4-F1
#
_cell.length_a   1.000
_cell.length_b   1.000
_cell.length_c   1.000
_cell.angle_alpha   90.00
_cell.angle_beta   90.00
_cell.angle_gamma   90.00
#
_symmetry.space_group_name_H-M   'P 1'
#
loop_
_entity.id
_entity.type
_entity.pdbx_description
1 polymer ?
#
loop_
_entity_poly.entity_id
_entity_poly.type
_entity_poly.pdbx_seq_one_letter_code
_entity_poly.pdbx_strand_id
1 'polypeptide(L)'
;MLRIVLGMNTGEPAFELAWNFILNRHNNSFAELSEAWQISISSKEDVKTLNTLKRPIPGNSYREDAQAFVELYAKKYFEIANQCIRRYDPNHLILGCRFGAPPPAYVLDALLPYTDVISVNNYQPILYERYDTVYQYTGLPLLIGEFNWNTDLYKKVPLPNETAPLSMKDRMFERGPATLLRTALHPGIIGYTWYRWVQGTSTGNNYYDGIVNYGDSLEMHATMLKKINSILESVRAENADSQWKNAPATTGEFTLFFEYLRPDWTHYIRFSIQNNKPDPMVYGWQMSGKVLAYSQIKNHYFIKLNIDFKELTVRNQTFESGKGIYEL
;
A
#
# COMPACT_ATOMS: atom_id res chain seq x y z
N MET A 1 -17.51 -3.79 -4.27
CA MET A 1 -18.16 -2.70 -5.03
C MET A 1 -19.37 -3.20 -5.82
N LEU A 2 -19.21 -4.06 -6.85
CA LEU A 2 -20.31 -4.56 -7.70
C LEU A 2 -21.63 -4.83 -6.96
N ARG A 3 -21.58 -5.73 -5.97
CA ARG A 3 -22.73 -6.12 -5.13
C ARG A 3 -23.46 -4.96 -4.45
N ILE A 4 -22.76 -3.88 -4.08
CA ILE A 4 -23.38 -2.68 -3.51
C ILE A 4 -24.21 -1.98 -4.59
N VAL A 5 -23.65 -1.80 -5.78
CA VAL A 5 -24.31 -1.10 -6.91
C VAL A 5 -25.52 -1.90 -7.42
N LEU A 6 -25.41 -3.23 -7.54
CA LEU A 6 -26.54 -4.10 -7.92
C LEU A 6 -27.69 -4.11 -6.92
N GLY A 7 -27.43 -3.74 -5.65
CA GLY A 7 -28.44 -3.64 -4.59
C GLY A 7 -28.88 -2.21 -4.26
N MET A 8 -28.54 -1.23 -5.10
CA MET A 8 -29.10 0.12 -5.02
C MET A 8 -30.60 0.12 -5.39
N ASN A 9 -31.27 1.26 -5.23
CA ASN A 9 -32.65 1.41 -5.67
C ASN A 9 -32.72 1.60 -7.21
N THR A 10 -33.85 1.22 -7.79
CA THR A 10 -34.18 1.46 -9.20
C THR A 10 -34.19 2.96 -9.50
N GLY A 11 -33.74 3.34 -10.70
CA GLY A 11 -33.65 4.74 -11.15
C GLY A 11 -32.26 5.37 -11.03
N GLU A 12 -31.34 4.80 -10.23
CA GLU A 12 -29.95 5.23 -10.20
C GLU A 12 -29.23 4.83 -11.50
N PRO A 13 -28.57 5.74 -12.25
CA PRO A 13 -27.90 5.40 -13.52
C PRO A 13 -26.84 4.30 -13.37
N ALA A 14 -26.12 4.30 -12.24
CA ALA A 14 -25.12 3.28 -11.92
C ALA A 14 -25.74 1.89 -11.69
N PHE A 15 -26.96 1.81 -11.13
CA PHE A 15 -27.68 0.55 -10.91
C PHE A 15 -28.05 -0.09 -12.25
N GLU A 16 -28.64 0.68 -13.18
CA GLU A 16 -29.03 0.15 -14.49
C GLU A 16 -27.81 -0.24 -15.34
N LEU A 17 -26.74 0.57 -15.32
CA LEU A 17 -25.48 0.23 -15.99
C LEU A 17 -24.85 -1.05 -15.43
N ALA A 18 -24.84 -1.24 -14.10
CA ALA A 18 -24.32 -2.45 -13.48
C ALA A 18 -25.13 -3.69 -13.85
N TRP A 19 -26.46 -3.61 -13.82
CA TRP A 19 -27.32 -4.72 -14.21
C TRP A 19 -27.20 -5.09 -15.68
N ASN A 20 -27.16 -4.09 -16.58
CA ASN A 20 -26.95 -4.33 -18.00
C ASN A 20 -25.56 -4.94 -18.29
N PHE A 21 -24.51 -4.46 -17.61
CA PHE A 21 -23.16 -5.03 -17.74
C PHE A 21 -23.09 -6.50 -17.29
N ILE A 22 -23.69 -6.82 -16.14
CA ILE A 22 -23.68 -8.19 -15.61
C ILE A 22 -24.54 -9.12 -16.45
N LEU A 23 -25.77 -8.74 -16.78
CA LEU A 23 -26.65 -9.59 -17.57
C LEU A 23 -26.05 -9.86 -18.97
N ASN A 24 -25.43 -8.87 -19.61
CA ASN A 24 -24.76 -9.06 -20.90
C ASN A 24 -23.68 -10.16 -20.85
N ARG A 25 -22.91 -10.23 -19.75
CA ARG A 25 -21.87 -11.24 -19.51
C ARG A 25 -22.41 -12.65 -19.26
N HIS A 26 -23.70 -12.79 -18.97
CA HIS A 26 -24.42 -14.05 -18.71
C HIS A 26 -25.58 -14.24 -19.69
N ASN A 27 -25.32 -13.97 -20.98
CA ASN A 27 -26.25 -14.13 -22.11
C ASN A 27 -27.63 -13.47 -21.92
N ASN A 28 -27.70 -12.41 -21.10
CA ASN A 28 -28.91 -11.72 -20.66
C ASN A 28 -29.89 -12.61 -19.87
N SER A 29 -29.38 -13.64 -19.19
CA SER A 29 -30.14 -14.69 -18.51
C SER A 29 -29.89 -14.71 -16.99
N PHE A 30 -30.97 -14.56 -16.22
CA PHE A 30 -30.94 -14.77 -14.77
C PHE A 30 -30.65 -16.22 -14.37
N ALA A 31 -30.99 -17.20 -15.23
CA ALA A 31 -30.70 -18.61 -14.98
C ALA A 31 -29.19 -18.90 -15.08
N GLU A 32 -28.53 -18.40 -16.13
CA GLU A 32 -27.08 -18.55 -16.30
C GLU A 32 -26.31 -17.77 -15.24
N LEU A 33 -26.74 -16.55 -14.91
CA LEU A 33 -26.21 -15.79 -13.78
C LEU A 33 -26.29 -16.60 -12.47
N SER A 34 -27.43 -17.25 -12.21
CA SER A 34 -27.64 -18.07 -11.01
C SER A 34 -26.73 -19.29 -10.96
N GLU A 35 -26.52 -19.95 -12.09
CA GLU A 35 -25.61 -21.09 -12.23
C GLU A 35 -24.15 -20.66 -12.01
N ALA A 36 -23.69 -19.63 -12.73
CA ALA A 36 -22.33 -19.11 -12.67
C ALA A 36 -21.97 -18.56 -11.28
N TRP A 37 -22.92 -17.91 -10.59
CA TRP A 37 -22.75 -17.39 -9.24
C TRP A 37 -23.07 -18.42 -8.15
N GLN A 38 -23.56 -19.61 -8.53
CA GLN A 38 -23.95 -20.70 -7.65
C GLN A 38 -24.95 -20.29 -6.55
N ILE A 39 -25.90 -19.42 -6.90
CA ILE A 39 -26.94 -18.91 -6.02
C ILE A 39 -28.18 -18.49 -6.82
N SER A 40 -29.38 -18.81 -6.33
CA SER A 40 -30.62 -18.44 -7.03
C SER A 40 -30.82 -16.92 -7.05
N ILE A 41 -30.89 -16.34 -8.25
CA ILE A 41 -31.21 -14.94 -8.53
C ILE A 41 -32.21 -14.94 -9.70
N SER A 42 -33.48 -14.68 -9.38
CA SER A 42 -34.59 -14.60 -10.33
C SER A 42 -34.90 -13.18 -10.78
N SER A 43 -34.46 -12.18 -10.01
CA SER A 43 -34.75 -10.76 -10.22
C SER A 43 -33.64 -9.86 -9.68
N LYS A 44 -33.69 -8.56 -10.02
CA LYS A 44 -32.77 -7.56 -9.47
C LYS A 44 -32.90 -7.39 -7.94
N GLU A 45 -34.10 -7.55 -7.39
CA GLU A 45 -34.37 -7.37 -5.94
C GLU A 45 -33.78 -8.50 -5.09
N ASP A 46 -33.52 -9.67 -5.68
CA ASP A 46 -32.88 -10.79 -4.97
C ASP A 46 -31.48 -10.41 -4.47
N VAL A 47 -30.69 -9.67 -5.25
CA VAL A 47 -29.35 -9.21 -4.83
C VAL A 47 -29.44 -8.20 -3.68
N LYS A 48 -30.45 -7.33 -3.69
CA LYS A 48 -30.72 -6.42 -2.57
C LYS A 48 -31.13 -7.17 -1.30
N THR A 49 -31.91 -8.24 -1.44
CA THR A 49 -32.22 -9.18 -0.34
C THR A 49 -30.97 -9.90 0.17
N LEU A 50 -30.12 -10.41 -0.72
CA LEU A 50 -28.84 -11.02 -0.37
C LEU A 50 -27.93 -10.05 0.40
N ASN A 51 -27.92 -8.76 0.02
CA ASN A 51 -27.16 -7.70 0.70
C ASN A 51 -27.63 -7.49 2.14
N THR A 52 -28.94 -7.30 2.34
CA THR A 52 -29.56 -7.14 3.66
C THR A 52 -29.24 -8.33 4.58
N LEU A 53 -29.33 -9.56 4.04
CA LEU A 53 -29.02 -10.79 4.76
C LEU A 53 -27.51 -11.10 4.87
N LYS A 54 -26.64 -10.27 4.29
CA LYS A 54 -25.17 -10.46 4.22
C LYS A 54 -24.74 -11.84 3.69
N ARG A 55 -25.59 -12.53 2.91
CA ARG A 55 -25.31 -13.89 2.40
C ARG A 55 -24.12 -13.89 1.44
N PRO A 56 -23.13 -14.80 1.52
CA PRO A 56 -22.06 -14.87 0.53
C PRO A 56 -22.60 -15.28 -0.84
N ILE A 57 -21.94 -14.84 -1.90
CA ILE A 57 -22.15 -15.32 -3.28
C ILE A 57 -20.97 -16.26 -3.58
N PRO A 58 -21.18 -17.58 -3.71
CA PRO A 58 -20.08 -18.55 -3.68
C PRO A 58 -19.36 -18.73 -5.02
N GLY A 59 -20.05 -18.60 -6.16
CA GLY A 59 -19.49 -18.90 -7.48
C GLY A 59 -18.25 -18.08 -7.83
N ASN A 60 -17.26 -18.72 -8.46
CA ASN A 60 -16.02 -18.06 -8.86
C ASN A 60 -16.25 -16.93 -9.87
N SER A 61 -17.20 -17.12 -10.79
CA SER A 61 -17.58 -16.13 -11.80
C SER A 61 -18.01 -14.79 -11.20
N TYR A 62 -18.67 -14.77 -10.03
CA TYR A 62 -19.00 -13.52 -9.33
C TYR A 62 -17.75 -12.69 -8.98
N ARG A 63 -16.60 -13.32 -8.71
CA ARG A 63 -15.34 -12.59 -8.43
C ARG A 63 -14.74 -11.99 -9.70
N GLU A 64 -14.80 -12.72 -10.81
CA GLU A 64 -14.37 -12.26 -12.13
C GLU A 64 -15.24 -11.09 -12.61
N ASP A 65 -16.56 -11.20 -12.44
CA ASP A 65 -17.53 -10.14 -12.70
C ASP A 65 -17.32 -8.91 -11.80
N ALA A 66 -17.06 -9.13 -10.51
CA ALA A 66 -16.78 -8.06 -9.57
C ALA A 66 -15.49 -7.32 -9.93
N GLN A 67 -14.46 -8.03 -10.41
CA GLN A 67 -13.23 -7.44 -10.92
C GLN A 67 -13.50 -6.64 -12.20
N ALA A 68 -14.13 -7.24 -13.21
CA ALA A 68 -14.42 -6.59 -14.49
C ALA A 68 -15.32 -5.35 -14.33
N PHE A 69 -16.24 -5.36 -13.36
CA PHE A 69 -17.05 -4.19 -13.03
C PHE A 69 -16.25 -3.10 -12.29
N VAL A 70 -15.27 -3.45 -11.45
CA VAL A 70 -14.37 -2.45 -10.83
C VAL A 70 -13.45 -1.82 -11.87
N GLU A 71 -12.95 -2.60 -12.83
CA GLU A 71 -12.19 -2.08 -13.99
C GLU A 71 -13.04 -1.08 -14.81
N LEU A 72 -14.27 -1.47 -15.19
CA LEU A 72 -15.20 -0.58 -15.92
C LEU A 72 -15.48 0.72 -15.15
N TYR A 73 -15.76 0.61 -13.86
CA TYR A 73 -16.04 1.76 -13.00
C TYR A 73 -14.83 2.68 -12.86
N ALA A 74 -13.64 2.11 -12.59
CA ALA A 74 -12.39 2.86 -12.49
C ALA A 74 -12.11 3.59 -13.81
N LYS A 75 -12.26 2.91 -14.94
CA LYS A 75 -12.05 3.49 -16.27
C LYS A 75 -12.97 4.68 -16.50
N LYS A 76 -14.26 4.56 -16.16
CA LYS A 76 -15.22 5.66 -16.29
C LYS A 76 -14.96 6.81 -15.31
N TYR A 77 -14.54 6.51 -14.09
CA TYR A 77 -14.13 7.54 -13.11
C TYR A 77 -12.94 8.35 -13.63
N PHE A 78 -11.85 7.70 -14.04
CA PHE A 78 -10.65 8.39 -14.52
C PHE A 78 -10.86 9.09 -15.87
N GLU A 79 -11.60 8.50 -16.79
CA GLU A 79 -11.99 9.12 -18.07
C GLU A 79 -12.75 10.44 -17.85
N ILE A 80 -13.81 10.41 -17.03
CA ILE A 80 -14.64 11.59 -16.77
C ILE A 80 -13.87 12.64 -15.96
N ALA A 81 -13.11 12.23 -14.95
CA ALA A 81 -12.29 13.14 -14.15
C ALA A 81 -11.24 13.86 -15.03
N ASN A 82 -10.53 13.12 -15.89
CA ASN A 82 -9.56 13.68 -16.83
C ASN A 82 -10.21 14.64 -17.83
N GLN A 83 -11.32 14.25 -18.47
CA GLN A 83 -12.03 15.12 -19.43
C GLN A 83 -12.50 16.43 -18.76
N CYS A 84 -13.03 16.35 -17.53
CA CYS A 84 -13.43 17.52 -16.75
C CYS A 84 -12.25 18.41 -16.38
N ILE A 85 -11.13 17.84 -15.90
CA ILE A 85 -9.94 18.61 -15.54
C ILE A 85 -9.33 19.26 -16.79
N ARG A 86 -9.02 18.49 -17.83
CA ARG A 86 -8.40 19.01 -19.08
C ARG A 86 -9.23 20.07 -19.79
N ARG A 87 -10.57 20.07 -19.62
CA ARG A 87 -11.46 21.10 -20.17
C ARG A 87 -11.24 22.48 -19.54
N TYR A 88 -10.97 22.55 -18.24
CA TYR A 88 -10.83 23.81 -17.50
C TYR A 88 -9.38 24.15 -17.13
N ASP A 89 -8.54 23.12 -17.05
CA ASP A 89 -7.13 23.22 -16.71
C ASP A 89 -6.29 22.25 -17.58
N PRO A 90 -6.03 22.61 -18.86
CA PRO A 90 -5.29 21.75 -19.77
C PRO A 90 -3.80 21.63 -19.41
N ASN A 91 -3.24 22.61 -18.69
CA ASN A 91 -1.79 22.80 -18.57
C ASN A 91 -1.17 22.16 -17.31
N HIS A 92 -1.95 21.85 -16.27
CA HIS A 92 -1.45 21.25 -15.04
C HIS A 92 -1.49 19.72 -15.04
N LEU A 93 -0.78 19.11 -14.09
CA LEU A 93 -0.70 17.66 -13.94
C LEU A 93 -1.94 17.10 -13.23
N ILE A 94 -2.46 15.98 -13.73
CA ILE A 94 -3.50 15.18 -13.08
C ILE A 94 -2.82 14.22 -12.10
N LEU A 95 -2.99 14.50 -10.80
CA LEU A 95 -2.29 13.83 -9.70
C LEU A 95 -3.00 12.56 -9.18
N GLY A 96 -3.90 11.95 -9.96
CA GLY A 96 -4.63 10.75 -9.56
C GLY A 96 -5.61 10.98 -8.40
N CYS A 97 -5.83 9.97 -7.54
CA CYS A 97 -6.92 9.96 -6.57
C CYS A 97 -6.55 9.52 -5.13
N ARG A 98 -5.28 9.65 -4.71
CA ARG A 98 -4.82 9.49 -3.30
C ARG A 98 -5.09 8.09 -2.72
N PHE A 99 -4.63 7.04 -3.40
CA PHE A 99 -4.88 5.65 -2.96
C PHE A 99 -4.28 5.34 -1.59
N GLY A 100 -5.09 4.93 -0.61
CA GLY A 100 -4.63 4.51 0.73
C GLY A 100 -3.91 3.15 0.79
N ALA A 101 -3.96 2.38 -0.30
CA ALA A 101 -3.24 1.12 -0.51
C ALA A 101 -2.93 0.95 -1.99
N PRO A 102 -1.91 0.16 -2.37
CA PRO A 102 -1.63 -0.17 -3.77
C PRO A 102 -2.90 -0.71 -4.46
N PRO A 103 -3.40 -0.05 -5.52
CA PRO A 103 -4.54 -0.55 -6.27
C PRO A 103 -4.13 -1.80 -7.09
N PRO A 104 -5.08 -2.70 -7.39
CA PRO A 104 -4.80 -3.87 -8.22
C PRO A 104 -4.56 -3.47 -9.68
N ALA A 105 -3.86 -4.34 -10.43
CA ALA A 105 -3.48 -4.15 -11.82
C ALA A 105 -4.59 -3.58 -12.73
N TYR A 106 -5.79 -4.18 -12.71
CA TYR A 106 -6.93 -3.72 -13.52
C TYR A 106 -7.44 -2.30 -13.17
N VAL A 107 -7.14 -1.77 -11.98
CA VAL A 107 -7.39 -0.35 -11.65
C VAL A 107 -6.26 0.55 -12.14
N LEU A 108 -5.02 0.04 -12.17
CA LEU A 108 -3.88 0.74 -12.78
C LEU A 108 -4.06 0.86 -14.30
N ASP A 109 -4.42 -0.22 -15.00
CA ASP A 109 -4.75 -0.22 -16.43
C ASP A 109 -5.85 0.81 -16.76
N ALA A 110 -6.85 0.91 -15.88
CA ALA A 110 -7.96 1.84 -16.03
C ALA A 110 -7.58 3.32 -15.80
N LEU A 111 -6.52 3.62 -15.06
CA LEU A 111 -6.08 4.99 -14.72
C LEU A 111 -4.94 5.51 -15.60
N LEU A 112 -4.10 4.60 -16.11
CA LEU A 112 -2.91 4.89 -16.91
C LEU A 112 -3.16 5.88 -18.08
N PRO A 113 -4.24 5.79 -18.87
CA PRO A 113 -4.47 6.72 -19.99
C PRO A 113 -4.86 8.15 -19.57
N TYR A 114 -5.10 8.39 -18.28
CA TYR A 114 -5.83 9.55 -17.79
C TYR A 114 -5.12 10.33 -16.67
N THR A 115 -3.97 9.84 -16.21
CA THR A 115 -3.27 10.32 -15.02
C THR A 115 -1.80 10.57 -15.33
N ASP A 116 -1.25 11.71 -14.91
CA ASP A 116 0.17 12.03 -15.14
C ASP A 116 1.05 11.60 -13.94
N VAL A 117 0.48 11.61 -12.73
CA VAL A 117 1.16 11.25 -11.47
C VAL A 117 0.19 10.45 -10.59
N ILE A 118 0.61 9.30 -10.07
CA ILE A 118 -0.21 8.50 -9.17
C ILE A 118 0.00 8.99 -7.73
N SER A 119 -1.01 9.64 -7.14
CA SER A 119 -0.97 9.97 -5.71
C SER A 119 -1.42 8.82 -4.82
N VAL A 120 -0.70 8.64 -3.71
CA VAL A 120 -0.91 7.56 -2.73
C VAL A 120 -0.77 8.08 -1.30
N ASN A 121 -1.59 7.60 -0.38
CA ASN A 121 -1.55 7.99 1.04
C ASN A 121 -0.95 6.85 1.86
N ASN A 122 0.08 7.13 2.66
CA ASN A 122 0.82 6.10 3.36
C ASN A 122 1.21 6.46 4.80
N TYR A 123 0.71 5.64 5.72
CA TYR A 123 0.86 5.78 7.18
C TYR A 123 1.62 4.59 7.80
N GLN A 124 2.36 3.85 6.96
CA GLN A 124 3.13 2.65 7.31
C GLN A 124 4.63 2.87 7.06
N PRO A 125 5.54 2.20 7.80
CA PRO A 125 7.00 2.37 7.65
C PRO A 125 7.62 1.67 6.42
N ILE A 126 6.81 1.12 5.51
CA ILE A 126 7.22 0.35 4.32
C ILE A 126 6.93 1.12 3.02
N LEU A 127 7.10 2.44 3.04
CA LEU A 127 6.64 3.34 1.98
C LEU A 127 7.28 3.02 0.62
N TYR A 128 8.60 2.77 0.59
CA TYR A 128 9.33 2.41 -0.62
C TYR A 128 8.73 1.15 -1.26
N GLU A 129 8.71 0.03 -0.52
CA GLU A 129 8.32 -1.29 -1.03
C GLU A 129 6.85 -1.34 -1.44
N ARG A 130 5.99 -0.69 -0.65
CA ARG A 130 4.55 -0.70 -0.86
C ARG A 130 4.18 -0.12 -2.23
N TYR A 131 4.95 0.84 -2.76
CA TYR A 131 4.63 1.50 -4.03
C TYR A 131 5.65 1.29 -5.15
N ASP A 132 6.80 0.67 -4.90
CA ASP A 132 7.68 0.19 -5.98
C ASP A 132 6.92 -0.75 -6.91
N THR A 133 6.10 -1.66 -6.38
CA THR A 133 5.21 -2.52 -7.21
C THR A 133 4.30 -1.73 -8.15
N VAL A 134 3.79 -0.56 -7.72
CA VAL A 134 2.96 0.32 -8.57
C VAL A 134 3.82 1.03 -9.62
N TYR A 135 5.02 1.48 -9.24
CA TYR A 135 5.95 2.14 -10.14
C TYR A 135 6.49 1.19 -11.21
N GLN A 136 6.94 -0.02 -10.85
CA GLN A 136 7.41 -1.03 -11.81
C GLN A 136 6.30 -1.44 -12.80
N TYR A 137 5.04 -1.46 -12.36
CA TYR A 137 3.90 -1.79 -13.23
C TYR A 137 3.51 -0.65 -14.18
N THR A 138 3.56 0.61 -13.72
CA THR A 138 3.00 1.75 -14.47
C THR A 138 4.03 2.63 -15.16
N GLY A 139 5.27 2.68 -14.66
CA GLY A 139 6.28 3.67 -15.03
C GLY A 139 5.96 5.12 -14.63
N LEU A 140 4.77 5.40 -14.07
CA LEU A 140 4.33 6.76 -13.75
C LEU A 140 4.95 7.29 -12.44
N PRO A 141 5.27 8.60 -12.37
CA PRO A 141 5.68 9.22 -11.12
C PRO A 141 4.66 9.03 -9.99
N LEU A 142 5.17 8.90 -8.77
CA LEU A 142 4.41 8.71 -7.54
C LEU A 142 4.49 9.94 -6.64
N LEU A 143 3.35 10.39 -6.12
CA LEU A 143 3.28 11.47 -5.12
C LEU A 143 2.69 10.95 -3.82
N ILE A 144 3.40 11.09 -2.70
CA ILE A 144 2.85 10.68 -1.41
C ILE A 144 1.90 11.76 -0.90
N GLY A 145 0.60 11.62 -1.19
CA GLY A 145 -0.44 12.60 -0.93
C GLY A 145 -0.75 12.85 0.55
N GLU A 146 -0.45 11.88 1.41
CA GLU A 146 -0.44 11.99 2.87
C GLU A 146 0.63 11.08 3.47
N PHE A 147 1.40 11.62 4.39
CA PHE A 147 2.36 10.90 5.22
C PHE A 147 2.44 11.55 6.60
N ASN A 148 2.43 10.73 7.65
CA ASN A 148 3.10 11.05 8.90
C ASN A 148 3.57 9.76 9.58
N TRP A 149 4.50 9.90 10.51
CA TRP A 149 4.98 8.81 11.34
C TRP A 149 4.25 8.73 12.70
N ASN A 150 3.16 9.46 12.92
CA ASN A 150 2.42 9.46 14.19
C ASN A 150 1.40 8.30 14.30
N THR A 151 1.81 7.08 13.93
CA THR A 151 0.92 5.91 13.90
C THR A 151 1.46 4.78 14.75
N ASP A 152 0.60 3.82 15.10
CA ASP A 152 0.99 2.69 15.93
C ASP A 152 2.09 1.82 15.29
N LEU A 153 2.16 1.78 13.96
CA LEU A 153 3.22 1.09 13.22
C LEU A 153 4.61 1.76 13.40
N TYR A 154 4.65 3.06 13.70
CA TYR A 154 5.89 3.76 14.06
C TYR A 154 6.13 3.77 15.58
N LYS A 155 5.07 3.81 16.39
CA LYS A 155 5.15 3.98 17.86
C LYS A 155 5.26 2.68 18.65
N LYS A 156 4.65 1.57 18.20
CA LYS A 156 4.43 0.36 19.03
C LYS A 156 5.21 -0.88 18.58
N VAL A 157 5.52 -1.02 17.29
CA VAL A 157 6.29 -2.15 16.76
C VAL A 157 7.79 -1.94 17.08
N PRO A 158 8.46 -2.75 17.91
CA PRO A 158 9.88 -2.55 18.26
C PRO A 158 10.80 -2.36 17.05
N LEU A 159 11.91 -1.65 17.22
CA LEU A 159 12.95 -1.60 16.19
C LEU A 159 13.84 -2.86 16.25
N PRO A 160 14.35 -3.41 15.14
CA PRO A 160 15.13 -4.65 15.22
C PRO A 160 16.53 -4.50 15.83
N ASN A 161 17.05 -3.28 15.93
CA ASN A 161 18.25 -2.90 16.70
C ASN A 161 17.94 -2.53 18.18
N GLU A 162 16.70 -2.67 18.65
CA GLU A 162 16.24 -2.23 19.98
C GLU A 162 16.78 -3.15 21.11
N THR A 163 18.03 -2.92 21.53
CA THR A 163 18.68 -3.72 22.60
C THR A 163 18.12 -3.50 24.00
N ALA A 164 17.36 -2.41 24.20
CA ALA A 164 16.58 -2.13 25.39
C ALA A 164 15.28 -1.37 24.99
N PRO A 165 14.16 -1.54 25.70
CA PRO A 165 12.87 -0.98 25.29
C PRO A 165 12.89 0.55 25.13
N LEU A 166 12.67 1.01 23.89
CA LEU A 166 12.51 2.43 23.55
C LEU A 166 11.12 2.93 23.90
N SER A 167 11.02 4.23 24.21
CA SER A 167 9.72 4.88 24.34
C SER A 167 9.02 4.95 22.98
N MET A 168 7.68 5.05 23.00
CA MET A 168 6.90 5.24 21.77
C MET A 168 7.33 6.48 20.96
N LYS A 169 7.85 7.51 21.65
CA LYS A 169 8.36 8.73 21.03
C LYS A 169 9.67 8.46 20.30
N ASP A 170 10.65 7.88 20.99
CA ASP A 170 12.01 7.73 20.45
C ASP A 170 12.01 6.79 19.24
N ARG A 171 11.31 5.66 19.37
CA ARG A 171 11.06 4.71 18.28
C ARG A 171 10.40 5.35 17.05
N MET A 172 9.43 6.24 17.26
CA MET A 172 8.79 7.00 16.19
C MET A 172 9.76 7.98 15.51
N PHE A 173 10.59 8.69 16.29
CA PHE A 173 11.58 9.64 15.79
C PHE A 173 12.83 9.01 15.20
N GLU A 174 13.10 7.73 15.45
CA GLU A 174 14.11 6.94 14.74
C GLU A 174 13.55 6.39 13.42
N ARG A 175 12.41 5.68 13.47
CA ARG A 175 11.81 5.04 12.28
C ARG A 175 11.26 6.03 11.25
N GLY A 176 10.65 7.13 11.69
CA GLY A 176 10.00 8.11 10.83
C GLY A 176 10.95 8.76 9.82
N PRO A 177 12.02 9.43 10.29
CA PRO A 177 13.08 9.98 9.44
C PRO A 177 13.74 8.95 8.54
N ALA A 178 14.05 7.75 9.06
CA ALA A 178 14.64 6.67 8.26
C ALA A 178 13.72 6.26 7.08
N THR A 179 12.41 6.12 7.33
CA THR A 179 11.43 5.82 6.28
C THR A 179 11.38 6.92 5.22
N LEU A 180 11.40 8.20 5.62
CA LEU A 180 11.34 9.33 4.70
C LEU A 180 12.63 9.50 3.87
N LEU A 181 13.79 9.29 4.49
CA LEU A 181 15.08 9.29 3.76
C LEU A 181 15.15 8.14 2.74
N ARG A 182 14.75 6.94 3.14
CA ARG A 182 14.66 5.77 2.23
C ARG A 182 13.66 6.01 1.10
N THR A 183 12.55 6.68 1.39
CA THR A 183 11.53 7.07 0.39
C THR A 183 12.12 7.95 -0.71
N ALA A 184 13.01 8.88 -0.39
CA ALA A 184 13.64 9.77 -1.37
C ALA A 184 14.66 9.07 -2.30
N LEU A 185 15.09 7.85 -1.98
CA LEU A 185 15.90 7.01 -2.89
C LEU A 185 15.05 6.37 -4.00
N HIS A 186 13.72 6.34 -3.86
CA HIS A 186 12.84 5.66 -4.81
C HIS A 186 12.77 6.39 -6.15
N PRO A 187 13.10 5.74 -7.29
CA PRO A 187 13.21 6.41 -8.59
C PRO A 187 11.91 7.10 -9.02
N GLY A 188 10.76 6.46 -8.78
CA GLY A 188 9.45 7.00 -9.11
C GLY A 188 8.87 8.06 -8.15
N ILE A 189 9.35 8.21 -6.91
CA ILE A 189 8.69 9.10 -5.95
C ILE A 189 9.17 10.53 -6.17
N ILE A 190 8.25 11.45 -6.46
CA ILE A 190 8.57 12.85 -6.80
C ILE A 190 8.26 13.85 -5.67
N GLY A 191 7.72 13.39 -4.55
CA GLY A 191 7.49 14.23 -3.38
C GLY A 191 6.57 13.59 -2.35
N TYR A 192 6.34 14.31 -1.26
CA TYR A 192 5.41 13.93 -0.21
C TYR A 192 4.72 15.15 0.41
N THR A 193 3.53 14.93 0.97
CA THR A 193 2.80 15.91 1.77
C THR A 193 2.69 15.40 3.20
N TRP A 194 3.22 16.15 4.16
CA TRP A 194 2.99 15.86 5.58
C TRP A 194 1.52 16.10 5.92
N TYR A 195 0.83 15.08 6.43
CA TYR A 195 -0.48 15.24 7.05
C TYR A 195 -0.28 15.37 8.56
N ARG A 196 -0.45 16.53 9.19
CA ARG A 196 -1.23 17.71 8.77
C ARG A 196 -0.60 19.01 9.27
N TRP A 197 -1.15 20.16 8.83
CA TRP A 197 -0.68 21.49 9.26
C TRP A 197 -0.93 21.73 10.77
N VAL A 198 -2.18 21.96 11.18
CA VAL A 198 -2.58 22.02 12.60
C VAL A 198 -2.99 20.64 13.07
N GLN A 199 -2.51 20.20 14.23
CA GLN A 199 -2.94 18.94 14.87
C GLN A 199 -4.45 18.85 15.12
N GLY A 200 -4.98 17.63 15.28
CA GLY A 200 -6.37 17.43 15.71
C GLY A 200 -6.65 17.95 17.14
N THR A 201 -7.90 18.33 17.42
CA THR A 201 -8.35 18.68 18.78
C THR A 201 -8.41 17.43 19.66
N SER A 202 -7.32 17.16 20.39
CA SER A 202 -7.22 16.07 21.36
C SER A 202 -6.62 16.56 22.68
N THR A 203 -7.19 16.10 23.79
CA THR A 203 -6.88 16.56 25.16
C THR A 203 -5.91 15.65 25.92
N GLY A 204 -5.20 14.74 25.23
CA GLY A 204 -4.29 13.77 25.84
C GLY A 204 -2.84 13.87 25.36
N ASN A 205 -1.94 13.19 26.08
CA ASN A 205 -0.50 13.08 25.78
C ASN A 205 -0.18 12.17 24.58
N ASN A 206 -1.09 12.07 23.62
CA ASN A 206 -0.87 11.33 22.39
C ASN A 206 -0.09 12.24 21.44
N TYR A 207 1.18 11.91 21.18
CA TYR A 207 2.07 12.65 20.27
C TYR A 207 1.31 13.15 19.03
N TYR A 208 1.48 14.42 18.66
CA TYR A 208 0.59 15.10 17.72
C TYR A 208 0.98 14.86 16.26
N ASP A 209 0.05 15.07 15.32
CA ASP A 209 0.27 14.93 13.87
C ASP A 209 0.48 16.28 13.14
N GLY A 210 0.44 17.39 13.87
CA GLY A 210 0.64 18.74 13.36
C GLY A 210 2.10 19.11 13.08
N ILE A 211 2.30 20.01 12.13
CA ILE A 211 3.47 20.90 12.05
C ILE A 211 3.39 21.97 13.15
N VAL A 212 2.17 22.42 13.45
CA VAL A 212 1.83 23.32 14.56
C VAL A 212 0.73 22.72 15.43
N ASN A 213 0.66 23.16 16.68
CA ASN A 213 -0.46 22.85 17.56
C ASN A 213 -1.65 23.81 17.34
N TYR A 214 -2.73 23.60 18.10
CA TYR A 214 -3.96 24.39 17.97
C TYR A 214 -3.76 25.89 18.23
N GLY A 215 -2.71 26.27 18.97
CA GLY A 215 -2.31 27.67 19.19
C GLY A 215 -1.29 28.20 18.17
N ASP A 216 -1.17 27.58 17.00
CA ASP A 216 -0.26 27.93 15.89
C ASP A 216 1.24 27.96 16.29
N SER A 217 1.59 27.30 17.39
CA SER A 217 2.98 27.17 17.85
C SER A 217 3.62 25.92 17.24
N LEU A 218 4.89 26.02 16.84
CA LEU A 218 5.63 24.93 16.18
C LEU A 218 5.73 23.68 17.07
N GLU A 219 5.41 22.53 16.49
CA GLU A 219 5.52 21.23 17.14
C GLU A 219 6.81 20.49 16.81
N MET A 220 7.10 19.45 17.59
CA MET A 220 8.35 18.67 17.52
C MET A 220 8.68 18.10 16.13
N HIS A 221 7.70 17.91 15.26
CA HIS A 221 7.90 17.42 13.90
C HIS A 221 8.53 18.47 12.96
N ALA A 222 8.21 19.76 13.14
CA ALA A 222 8.66 20.82 12.25
C ALA A 222 10.19 20.93 12.17
N THR A 223 10.88 20.87 13.33
CA THR A 223 12.34 20.92 13.42
C THR A 223 13.02 19.73 12.76
N MET A 224 12.43 18.53 12.88
CA MET A 224 12.97 17.32 12.25
C MET A 224 12.78 17.36 10.72
N LEU A 225 11.58 17.70 10.25
CA LEU A 225 11.28 17.81 8.83
C LEU A 225 12.11 18.90 8.15
N LYS A 226 12.38 20.02 8.83
CA LYS A 226 13.29 21.07 8.30
C LYS A 226 14.71 20.54 8.04
N LYS A 227 15.23 19.65 8.89
CA LYS A 227 16.55 19.01 8.70
C LYS A 227 16.53 18.01 7.55
N ILE A 228 15.51 17.15 7.49
CA ILE A 228 15.39 16.13 6.44
C ILE A 228 15.22 16.81 5.07
N ASN A 229 14.32 17.80 4.97
CA ASN A 229 14.01 18.46 3.70
C ASN A 229 15.18 19.28 3.14
N SER A 230 16.14 19.71 3.97
CA SER A 230 17.36 20.36 3.45
C SER A 230 18.34 19.39 2.78
N ILE A 231 18.10 18.06 2.83
CA ILE A 231 18.97 17.06 2.21
C ILE A 231 18.26 16.10 1.23
N LEU A 232 16.92 16.06 1.16
CA LEU A 232 16.19 15.08 0.31
C LEU A 232 16.63 15.08 -1.17
N GLU A 233 16.71 16.25 -1.81
CA GLU A 233 17.17 16.35 -3.21
C GLU A 233 18.61 15.86 -3.40
N SER A 234 19.44 16.04 -2.37
CA SER A 234 20.84 15.60 -2.39
C SER A 234 20.95 14.09 -2.20
N VAL A 235 20.18 13.52 -1.26
CA VAL A 235 20.04 12.08 -1.06
C VAL A 235 19.57 11.41 -2.36
N ARG A 236 18.63 12.02 -3.10
CA ARG A 236 18.19 11.54 -4.40
C ARG A 236 19.28 11.67 -5.47
N ALA A 237 19.85 12.86 -5.66
CA ALA A 237 20.82 13.12 -6.72
C ALA A 237 22.10 12.29 -6.57
N GLU A 238 22.64 12.19 -5.36
CA GLU A 238 23.83 11.38 -5.02
C GLU A 238 23.56 9.86 -5.17
N ASN A 239 22.31 9.44 -5.38
CA ASN A 239 21.92 8.04 -5.57
C ASN A 239 21.17 7.76 -6.89
N ALA A 240 20.97 8.75 -7.77
CA ALA A 240 20.24 8.58 -9.02
C ALA A 240 21.00 7.67 -10.01
N ASP A 241 22.30 7.89 -10.13
CA ASP A 241 23.23 7.15 -11.01
C ASP A 241 24.06 6.08 -10.26
N SER A 242 23.90 6.01 -8.93
CA SER A 242 24.71 5.14 -8.08
C SER A 242 24.35 3.66 -8.27
N GLN A 243 25.38 2.81 -8.18
CA GLN A 243 25.33 1.38 -8.50
C GLN A 243 24.35 0.54 -7.65
N TRP A 244 23.63 1.11 -6.68
CA TRP A 244 22.69 0.39 -5.83
C TRP A 244 21.57 -0.33 -6.61
N LYS A 245 21.15 0.21 -7.77
CA LYS A 245 20.20 -0.45 -8.68
C LYS A 245 20.74 -1.76 -9.28
N ASN A 246 22.06 -1.90 -9.35
CA ASN A 246 22.79 -3.09 -9.83
C ASN A 246 23.59 -3.76 -8.70
N ALA A 247 23.42 -3.34 -7.44
CA ALA A 247 24.11 -3.95 -6.33
C ALA A 247 23.49 -5.34 -6.09
N PRO A 248 24.29 -6.40 -5.90
CA PRO A 248 23.75 -7.69 -5.48
C PRO A 248 22.94 -7.50 -4.20
N ALA A 249 21.71 -8.03 -4.18
CA ALA A 249 20.71 -7.79 -3.15
C ALA A 249 21.21 -8.15 -1.75
N THR A 250 21.76 -7.13 -1.10
CA THR A 250 22.22 -7.08 0.27
C THR A 250 21.89 -5.65 0.72
N THR A 251 21.27 -5.46 1.89
CA THR A 251 21.37 -4.14 2.53
C THR A 251 20.25 -3.68 3.50
N GLY A 252 19.14 -4.40 3.72
CA GLY A 252 18.09 -3.93 4.65
C GLY A 252 16.93 -4.88 4.97
N GLU A 253 16.23 -4.59 6.07
CA GLU A 253 15.18 -5.39 6.72
C GLU A 253 13.91 -5.59 5.88
N PHE A 254 13.19 -6.69 6.16
CA PHE A 254 11.90 -7.01 5.56
C PHE A 254 10.89 -7.42 6.64
N THR A 255 9.77 -6.70 6.75
CA THR A 255 8.70 -7.01 7.72
C THR A 255 7.49 -7.62 7.02
N LEU A 256 7.22 -8.90 7.25
CA LEU A 256 6.00 -9.56 6.82
C LEU A 256 4.85 -9.25 7.78
N PHE A 257 3.91 -8.41 7.34
CA PHE A 257 2.65 -8.19 8.06
C PHE A 257 1.58 -9.17 7.56
N PHE A 258 1.14 -10.09 8.42
CA PHE A 258 -0.01 -10.94 8.16
C PHE A 258 -1.24 -10.39 8.89
N GLU A 259 -2.10 -9.64 8.18
CA GLU A 259 -3.31 -9.05 8.79
C GLU A 259 -4.34 -10.11 9.24
N TYR A 260 -4.36 -11.28 8.57
CA TYR A 260 -5.29 -12.37 8.86
C TYR A 260 -4.64 -13.75 8.65
N LEU A 261 -4.12 -14.36 9.72
CA LEU A 261 -3.91 -15.81 9.77
C LEU A 261 -5.18 -16.46 10.32
N ARG A 262 -5.74 -17.43 9.58
CA ARG A 262 -6.94 -18.14 10.02
C ARG A 262 -6.58 -19.17 11.09
N PRO A 263 -7.30 -19.25 12.22
CA PRO A 263 -7.28 -20.45 13.05
C PRO A 263 -7.60 -21.69 12.20
N ASP A 264 -6.99 -22.82 12.57
CA ASP A 264 -7.30 -24.16 12.04
C ASP A 264 -7.00 -24.41 10.55
N TRP A 265 -6.26 -23.52 9.88
CA TRP A 265 -5.73 -23.74 8.52
C TRP A 265 -4.22 -23.89 8.53
N THR A 266 -3.68 -24.87 7.79
CA THR A 266 -2.23 -24.96 7.55
C THR A 266 -1.80 -23.88 6.56
N HIS A 267 -1.06 -22.90 7.03
CA HIS A 267 -0.47 -21.84 6.21
C HIS A 267 0.95 -22.25 5.84
N TYR A 268 1.28 -22.26 4.55
CA TYR A 268 2.61 -22.61 4.05
C TYR A 268 3.28 -21.39 3.42
N ILE A 269 4.50 -21.08 3.86
CA ILE A 269 5.41 -20.20 3.13
C ILE A 269 6.39 -21.12 2.38
N ARG A 270 6.17 -21.31 1.08
CA ARG A 270 7.02 -22.17 0.24
C ARG A 270 8.13 -21.34 -0.40
N PHE A 271 9.38 -21.65 -0.03
CA PHE A 271 10.56 -21.27 -0.80
C PHE A 271 10.98 -22.47 -1.66
N SER A 272 11.09 -22.28 -2.97
CA SER A 272 11.53 -23.32 -3.92
C SER A 272 12.86 -22.92 -4.54
N ILE A 273 13.84 -23.85 -4.52
CA ILE A 273 15.20 -23.65 -5.03
C ILE A 273 15.53 -24.85 -5.92
N GLN A 274 15.93 -24.59 -7.15
CA GLN A 274 16.38 -25.59 -8.12
C GLN A 274 17.78 -25.20 -8.62
N ASN A 275 18.74 -26.13 -8.59
CA ASN A 275 20.12 -25.90 -9.05
C ASN A 275 20.81 -24.67 -8.40
N ASN A 276 20.64 -24.51 -7.08
CA ASN A 276 21.10 -23.34 -6.30
C ASN A 276 20.57 -21.97 -6.80
N LYS A 277 19.44 -21.96 -7.52
CA LYS A 277 18.73 -20.76 -7.97
C LYS A 277 17.27 -20.82 -7.50
N PRO A 278 16.63 -19.69 -7.16
CA PRO A 278 15.20 -19.67 -6.91
C PRO A 278 14.42 -20.20 -8.12
N ASP A 279 13.37 -20.96 -7.85
CA ASP A 279 12.42 -21.46 -8.84
C ASP A 279 11.72 -20.27 -9.55
N PRO A 280 11.79 -20.15 -10.89
CA PRO A 280 11.45 -18.90 -11.60
C PRO A 280 9.95 -18.58 -11.68
N MET A 281 9.06 -19.31 -10.99
CA MET A 281 7.61 -19.21 -11.19
C MET A 281 6.79 -18.94 -9.91
N VAL A 282 7.13 -17.87 -9.18
CA VAL A 282 6.18 -17.19 -8.25
C VAL A 282 6.30 -15.67 -8.41
N TYR A 283 5.17 -14.98 -8.60
CA TYR A 283 5.12 -13.54 -8.76
C TYR A 283 5.54 -12.79 -7.49
N GLY A 284 6.45 -11.82 -7.61
CA GLY A 284 6.52 -10.65 -6.74
C GLY A 284 7.84 -10.40 -5.98
N TRP A 285 8.52 -11.43 -5.47
CA TRP A 285 9.66 -11.23 -4.57
C TRP A 285 10.73 -12.33 -4.70
N GLN A 286 12.01 -11.94 -4.59
CA GLN A 286 13.17 -12.84 -4.65
C GLN A 286 14.08 -12.55 -3.44
N MET A 287 14.35 -13.56 -2.61
CA MET A 287 15.31 -13.45 -1.49
C MET A 287 15.89 -14.83 -1.13
N SER A 288 17.11 -14.84 -0.59
CA SER A 288 17.79 -16.05 -0.11
C SER A 288 18.23 -15.90 1.34
N GLY A 289 17.95 -16.91 2.18
CA GLY A 289 18.37 -16.95 3.59
C GLY A 289 18.17 -18.34 4.18
N LYS A 290 18.77 -18.62 5.34
CA LYS A 290 18.65 -19.91 6.04
C LYS A 290 17.80 -19.75 7.31
N VAL A 291 16.78 -20.58 7.45
CA VAL A 291 16.04 -20.73 8.72
C VAL A 291 16.94 -21.43 9.73
N LEU A 292 17.15 -20.80 10.89
CA LEU A 292 18.00 -21.30 11.97
C LEU A 292 17.21 -22.00 13.07
N ALA A 293 16.00 -21.50 13.38
CA ALA A 293 15.08 -22.05 14.37
C ALA A 293 13.67 -21.50 14.13
N TYR A 294 12.65 -22.13 14.72
CA TYR A 294 11.32 -21.54 14.87
C TYR A 294 10.68 -21.97 16.20
N SER A 295 9.73 -21.20 16.72
CA SER A 295 8.94 -21.56 17.90
C SER A 295 7.51 -21.01 17.80
N GLN A 296 6.63 -21.34 18.75
CA GLN A 296 5.26 -20.82 18.81
C GLN A 296 4.95 -20.39 20.25
N ILE A 297 4.46 -19.17 20.43
CA ILE A 297 3.99 -18.67 21.73
C ILE A 297 2.58 -18.11 21.57
N LYS A 298 1.61 -18.78 22.19
CA LYS A 298 0.17 -18.53 21.99
C LYS A 298 -0.18 -18.61 20.49
N ASN A 299 -0.65 -17.51 19.90
CA ASN A 299 -1.13 -17.44 18.52
C ASN A 299 -0.08 -16.89 17.54
N HIS A 300 1.18 -16.73 17.98
CA HIS A 300 2.26 -16.18 17.16
C HIS A 300 3.33 -17.24 16.90
N TYR A 301 3.80 -17.28 15.65
CA TYR A 301 4.94 -18.10 15.21
C TYR A 301 6.17 -17.22 15.12
N PHE A 302 7.26 -17.71 15.70
CA PHE A 302 8.54 -17.03 15.76
C PHE A 302 9.53 -17.75 14.84
N ILE A 303 10.29 -17.02 14.02
CA ILE A 303 11.20 -17.60 13.01
C ILE A 303 12.54 -16.87 13.04
N LYS A 304 13.62 -17.64 13.23
CA LYS A 304 14.99 -17.13 13.32
C LYS A 304 15.69 -17.25 11.97
N LEU A 305 16.15 -16.12 11.42
CA LEU A 305 16.76 -16.03 10.08
C LEU A 305 18.18 -15.43 10.16
N ASN A 306 19.01 -15.69 9.13
CA ASN A 306 20.31 -15.03 8.93
C ASN A 306 20.34 -14.32 7.57
N ILE A 307 20.67 -13.02 7.57
CA ILE A 307 20.67 -12.11 6.40
C ILE A 307 21.73 -11.00 6.63
N ASP A 308 22.51 -10.61 5.61
CA ASP A 308 23.75 -9.82 5.79
C ASP A 308 23.65 -8.31 5.45
N PHE A 309 23.76 -7.47 6.51
CA PHE A 309 23.80 -5.99 6.70
C PHE A 309 24.98 -5.15 6.10
N LYS A 310 24.84 -3.82 5.81
CA LYS A 310 25.92 -2.83 5.47
C LYS A 310 25.44 -1.35 5.48
N GLU A 311 26.39 -0.42 5.65
CA GLU A 311 26.24 1.03 5.93
C GLU A 311 26.12 1.97 4.72
N LEU A 312 25.51 3.15 4.97
CA LEU A 312 25.39 4.30 4.05
C LEU A 312 25.97 5.57 4.70
N THR A 313 26.81 6.30 3.95
CA THR A 313 27.37 7.59 4.39
C THR A 313 27.05 8.67 3.36
N VAL A 314 26.47 9.79 3.81
CA VAL A 314 26.11 10.94 2.97
C VAL A 314 26.61 12.21 3.67
N ARG A 315 27.40 13.04 2.99
CA ARG A 315 27.86 14.37 3.47
C ARG A 315 28.42 14.37 4.91
N ASN A 316 29.31 13.44 5.21
CA ASN A 316 29.93 13.23 6.53
C ASN A 316 28.92 12.91 7.67
N GLN A 317 27.70 12.50 7.34
CA GLN A 317 26.78 11.82 8.25
C GLN A 317 26.75 10.34 7.88
N THR A 318 27.20 9.50 8.80
CA THR A 318 27.06 8.04 8.71
C THR A 318 25.72 7.65 9.33
N PHE A 319 24.92 6.88 8.59
CA PHE A 319 23.72 6.27 9.12
C PHE A 319 24.09 4.83 9.51
N GLU A 320 24.06 4.51 10.80
CA GLU A 320 24.48 3.19 11.30
C GLU A 320 23.62 2.08 10.69
N SER A 321 24.27 0.99 10.26
CA SER A 321 23.58 -0.26 9.88
C SER A 321 23.94 -1.37 10.87
N GLY A 322 22.92 -1.98 11.49
CA GLY A 322 23.12 -3.04 12.47
C GLY A 322 23.57 -4.37 11.86
N LYS A 323 24.43 -5.08 12.60
CA LYS A 323 24.57 -6.55 12.49
C LYS A 323 23.67 -7.19 13.54
N GLY A 324 22.91 -8.22 13.19
CA GLY A 324 21.97 -8.84 14.12
C GLY A 324 21.76 -10.33 13.88
N ILE A 325 21.39 -11.03 14.95
CA ILE A 325 20.69 -12.32 14.87
C ILE A 325 19.21 -11.97 15.10
N TYR A 326 18.37 -12.25 14.11
CA TYR A 326 16.98 -11.78 14.12
C TYR A 326 16.03 -12.90 14.55
N GLU A 327 15.24 -12.63 15.60
CA GLU A 327 14.10 -13.44 16.01
C GLU A 327 12.82 -12.68 15.63
N LEU A 328 12.14 -13.15 14.59
CA LEU A 328 10.75 -12.80 14.28
C LEU A 328 9.84 -13.49 15.28
#